data_AF-U5VV62-F1
#
_entry.id   AF-U5VV62-F1
#
_cell.length_a   1.000
_cell.length_b   1.000
_cell.length_c   1.000
_cell.angle_alpha   90.00
_cell.angle_beta   90.00
_cell.angle_gamma   90.00
#
_symmetry.space_group_name_H-M   'P 1'
#
loop_
_entity.id
_entity.type
_entity.pdbx_description
1 polymer ?
#
loop_
_entity_poly.entity_id
_entity_poly.type
_entity_poly.pdbx_seq_one_letter_code
_entity_poly.pdbx_strand_id
1 'polypeptide(L)'
;MSTLLVIAGPPGAGKSTVSSIVSSRLSPSVLLPSVERCVQDVTTREGNRDDEPGTRHMHQQFVQAPIDARHLIIEPTGTPEEVATSILSRYRQGAFSYA
;
A
#
# COMPACT_ATOMS: atom_id res chain seq x y z
N MET A 1 19.38 -0.09 -9.09
CA MET A 1 19.19 0.98 -8.10
C MET A 1 17.76 0.91 -7.59
N SER A 2 17.54 0.96 -6.28
CA SER A 2 16.19 1.06 -5.68
C SER A 2 15.86 2.52 -5.44
N THR A 3 14.77 3.01 -6.02
CA THR A 3 14.32 4.40 -5.88
C THR A 3 13.15 4.45 -4.91
N LEU A 4 13.29 5.17 -3.80
CA LEU A 4 12.20 5.47 -2.87
C LEU A 4 11.59 6.83 -3.26
N LEU A 5 10.29 6.86 -3.52
CA LEU A 5 9.55 8.09 -3.82
C LEU A 5 8.60 8.42 -2.67
N VAL A 6 8.87 9.51 -1.96
CA VAL A 6 8.04 10.01 -0.85
C VAL A 6 7.25 11.22 -1.30
N ILE A 7 5.94 11.23 -1.05
CA ILE A 7 5.05 12.37 -1.32
C ILE A 7 4.50 12.88 0.02
N ALA A 8 5.00 14.03 0.48
CA ALA A 8 4.67 14.62 1.77
C ALA A 8 4.29 16.11 1.65
N GLY A 9 3.61 16.65 2.65
CA GLY A 9 3.09 18.03 2.68
C GLY A 9 1.97 18.24 3.71
N PRO A 10 1.69 19.47 4.15
CA PRO A 10 0.66 19.76 5.16
C PRO A 10 -0.76 19.39 4.66
N PRO A 11 -1.77 19.33 5.55
CA PRO A 11 -3.17 19.17 5.13
C PRO A 11 -3.54 20.17 4.02
N GLY A 12 -4.24 19.72 2.97
CA GLY A 12 -4.60 20.56 1.82
C GLY A 12 -3.51 20.73 0.73
N ALA A 13 -2.26 20.31 0.95
CA ALA A 13 -1.15 20.50 -0.01
C ALA A 13 -1.24 19.65 -1.32
N GLY A 14 -2.36 18.98 -1.59
CA GLY A 14 -2.53 18.19 -2.81
C GLY A 14 -1.79 16.85 -2.87
N LYS A 15 -1.26 16.35 -1.74
CA LYS A 15 -0.56 15.05 -1.66
C LYS A 15 -1.32 13.91 -2.33
N SER A 16 -2.62 13.79 -2.08
CA SER A 16 -3.45 12.72 -2.63
C SER A 16 -3.59 12.85 -4.15
N THR A 17 -3.72 14.08 -4.66
CA THR A 17 -3.73 14.36 -6.11
C THR A 17 -2.40 13.97 -6.75
N VAL A 18 -1.27 14.37 -6.16
CA VAL A 18 0.06 14.02 -6.65
C VAL A 18 0.29 12.51 -6.58
N SER A 19 -0.10 11.86 -5.47
CA SER A 19 0.02 10.41 -5.29
C SER A 19 -0.78 9.64 -6.32
N SER A 20 -2.00 10.10 -6.63
CA SER A 20 -2.84 9.51 -7.68
C SER A 20 -2.16 9.60 -9.06
N ILE A 21 -1.69 10.78 -9.46
CA ILE A 21 -0.99 10.99 -10.75
C ILE A 21 0.31 10.16 -10.84
N VAL A 22 1.06 10.08 -9.74
CA VAL A 22 2.29 9.28 -9.68
C VAL A 22 1.96 7.79 -9.80
N SER A 23 0.96 7.31 -9.07
CA SER A 23 0.53 5.90 -9.11
C SER A 23 0.01 5.48 -10.47
N SER A 24 -0.55 6.40 -11.26
CA SER A 24 -0.99 6.10 -12.63
C SER A 24 0.16 6.03 -13.65
N ARG A 25 1.36 6.47 -13.28
CA ARG A 25 2.54 6.54 -14.17
C ARG A 25 3.65 5.57 -13.78
N LEU A 26 3.62 5.08 -12.55
CA LEU A 26 4.55 4.08 -12.06
C LEU A 26 3.88 2.72 -12.03
N SER A 27 4.71 1.69 -11.93
CA SER A 27 4.32 0.33 -11.59
C SER A 27 4.42 0.14 -10.08
N PRO A 28 3.41 0.53 -9.28
CA PRO A 28 3.50 0.41 -7.82
C PRO A 28 3.54 -1.07 -7.42
N SER A 29 3.92 -1.35 -6.17
CA SER A 29 3.56 -2.61 -5.52
C SER A 29 2.69 -2.26 -4.33
N VAL A 30 1.51 -2.85 -4.24
CA VAL A 30 0.51 -2.57 -3.21
C VAL A 30 0.38 -3.80 -2.32
N LEU A 31 0.59 -3.57 -1.02
CA LEU A 31 0.34 -4.57 0.01
C LEU A 31 -1.13 -4.50 0.42
N LEU A 32 -1.85 -5.62 0.31
CA LEU A 32 -3.27 -5.70 0.63
C LEU A 32 -3.54 -6.87 1.58
N PRO A 33 -3.36 -6.67 2.90
CA PRO A 33 -3.81 -7.63 3.91
C PRO A 33 -5.33 -7.78 3.93
N SER A 34 -5.83 -8.77 4.66
CA SER A 34 -7.25 -8.90 4.93
C SER A 34 -7.78 -7.66 5.68
N VAL A 35 -9.03 -7.30 5.44
CA VAL A 35 -9.66 -6.15 6.08
C VAL A 35 -9.71 -6.33 7.60
N GLU A 36 -9.90 -7.55 8.07
CA GLU A 36 -9.90 -7.91 9.50
C GLU A 36 -8.55 -7.60 10.15
N ARG A 37 -7.44 -7.92 9.47
CA ARG A 37 -6.10 -7.60 9.96
C ARG A 37 -5.86 -6.10 9.99
N CYS A 38 -6.27 -5.38 8.95
CA CYS A 38 -6.17 -3.92 8.92
C CYS A 38 -6.97 -3.27 10.06
N VAL A 39 -8.19 -3.75 10.33
CA VAL A 39 -9.03 -3.25 11.44
C VAL A 39 -8.37 -3.53 12.78
N GLN A 40 -7.85 -4.73 12.99
CA GLN A 40 -7.12 -5.07 14.23
C GLN A 40 -5.90 -4.15 14.44
N ASP A 41 -5.10 -3.93 13.39
CA ASP A 41 -3.90 -3.11 13.48
C ASP A 41 -4.21 -1.63 13.81
N VAL A 42 -5.31 -1.08 13.26
CA VAL A 42 -5.71 0.32 13.50
C VAL A 42 -6.32 0.50 14.88
N THR A 43 -7.19 -0.41 15.31
CA THR A 43 -7.89 -0.34 16.60
C THR A 43 -6.97 -0.57 17.81
N THR A 44 -5.83 -1.23 17.62
CA THR A 44 -4.83 -1.50 18.68
C THR A 44 -3.67 -0.50 18.73
N ARG A 45 -3.66 0.51 17.85
CA ARG A 45 -2.55 1.47 17.73
C ARG A 45 -2.60 2.55 18.82
N GLU A 46 -1.48 2.78 19.52
CA GLU A 46 -1.37 3.93 20.44
C GLU A 46 -1.52 5.25 19.67
N GLY A 47 -2.47 6.09 20.09
CA GLY A 47 -2.58 7.49 19.69
C GLY A 47 -3.72 7.89 18.74
N ASN A 48 -4.53 6.98 18.18
CA ASN A 48 -5.77 7.40 17.50
C ASN A 48 -6.84 6.30 17.35
N ARG A 49 -7.97 6.54 18.05
CA ARG A 49 -9.40 6.42 17.70
C ARG A 49 -9.83 5.23 16.84
N ASP A 50 -10.79 4.46 17.37
CA ASP A 50 -11.68 3.53 16.65
C ASP A 50 -12.06 4.05 15.26
N ASP A 51 -11.25 3.74 14.25
CA ASP A 51 -11.48 4.10 12.85
C ASP A 51 -11.66 2.84 12.01
N GLU A 52 -12.38 1.86 12.57
CA GLU A 52 -12.84 0.70 11.83
C GLU A 52 -13.62 1.11 10.57
N PRO A 53 -14.60 2.04 10.63
CA PRO A 53 -15.36 2.43 9.43
C PRO A 53 -14.47 3.03 8.34
N GLY A 54 -13.54 3.92 8.69
CA GLY A 54 -12.58 4.50 7.73
C GLY A 54 -11.64 3.44 7.16
N THR A 55 -11.17 2.52 8.00
CA THR A 55 -10.30 1.41 7.59
C THR A 55 -10.98 0.50 6.57
N ARG A 56 -12.24 0.09 6.82
CA ARG A 56 -13.01 -0.74 5.89
C ARG A 56 -13.30 -0.02 4.58
N HIS A 57 -13.66 1.26 4.66
CA HIS A 57 -13.89 2.08 3.47
C HIS A 57 -12.64 2.19 2.60
N MET A 58 -11.49 2.47 3.22
CA MET A 58 -10.21 2.56 2.52
C MET A 58 -9.79 1.21 1.93
N HIS A 59 -9.99 0.10 2.66
CA HIS A 59 -9.71 -1.25 2.14
C HIS A 59 -10.51 -1.56 0.87
N GLN A 60 -11.80 -1.24 0.86
CA GLN A 60 -12.65 -1.40 -0.33
C GLN A 60 -12.15 -0.61 -1.53
N GLN A 61 -11.63 0.61 -1.33
CA GLN A 61 -11.06 1.40 -2.42
C GLN A 61 -9.84 0.72 -3.05
N PHE A 62 -8.98 0.06 -2.26
CA PHE A 62 -7.84 -0.69 -2.79
C PHE A 62 -8.27 -1.98 -3.51
N VAL A 63 -9.27 -2.69 -3.00
CA VAL A 63 -9.82 -3.89 -3.65
C VAL A 63 -10.43 -3.56 -5.01
N GLN A 64 -11.08 -2.40 -5.13
CA GLN A 64 -11.75 -1.97 -6.36
C GLN A 64 -10.83 -1.20 -7.32
N ALA A 65 -9.62 -0.85 -6.90
CA ALA A 65 -8.70 -0.10 -7.73
C ALA A 65 -8.25 -0.93 -8.96
N PRO A 66 -8.18 -0.35 -10.17
CA PRO A 66 -7.76 -1.05 -11.38
C PRO A 66 -6.22 -1.22 -11.40
N ILE A 67 -5.69 -1.99 -10.45
CA ILE A 67 -4.27 -2.29 -10.31
C ILE A 67 -4.01 -3.66 -10.92
N ASP A 68 -3.04 -3.76 -11.84
CA ASP A 68 -2.62 -5.05 -12.40
C ASP A 68 -2.18 -5.98 -11.26
N ALA A 69 -2.67 -7.22 -11.27
CA ALA A 69 -2.41 -8.22 -10.23
C ALA A 69 -0.91 -8.44 -9.97
N ARG A 70 -0.02 -8.19 -10.94
CA ARG A 70 1.44 -8.27 -10.75
C ARG A 70 1.94 -7.34 -9.66
N HIS A 71 1.27 -6.21 -9.47
CA HIS A 71 1.57 -5.18 -8.50
C HIS A 71 0.92 -5.46 -7.14
N LEU A 72 0.00 -6.42 -7.03
CA LEU A 72 -0.69 -6.73 -5.78
C LEU A 72 0.06 -7.80 -4.99
N ILE A 73 0.11 -7.60 -3.67
CA ILE A 73 0.58 -8.57 -2.70
C ILE A 73 -0.57 -8.80 -1.73
N ILE A 74 -1.34 -9.85 -2.03
CA ILE A 74 -2.56 -10.20 -1.32
C ILE A 74 -2.19 -11.08 -0.14
N GLU A 75 -2.76 -10.78 1.03
CA GLU A 75 -2.61 -11.57 2.26
C GLU A 75 -1.15 -11.95 2.58
N PRO A 76 -0.26 -10.96 2.72
CA PRO A 76 1.13 -11.22 3.05
C PRO A 76 1.27 -11.96 4.39
N THR A 77 2.12 -12.98 4.41
CA THR A 77 2.50 -13.73 5.61
C THR A 77 3.84 -13.26 6.16
N GLY A 78 4.05 -13.40 7.46
CA GLY A 78 5.31 -13.04 8.14
C GLY A 78 5.26 -11.69 8.85
N THR A 79 6.41 -11.26 9.36
CA THR A 79 6.59 -9.94 9.98
C THR A 79 6.69 -8.84 8.90
N PRO A 80 6.47 -7.56 9.25
CA PRO A 80 6.66 -6.45 8.32
C PRO A 80 8.04 -6.44 7.64
N GLU A 81 9.10 -6.82 8.36
CA GLU A 81 10.47 -6.92 7.84
C GLU A 81 10.62 -8.04 6.81
N GLU A 82 9.99 -9.19 7.04
CA GLU A 82 9.98 -10.33 6.11
C GLU A 82 9.22 -9.99 4.83
N VAL A 83 8.07 -9.32 4.97
CA VAL A 83 7.26 -8.83 3.84
C VAL A 83 8.04 -7.80 3.03
N ALA A 84 8.68 -6.83 3.69
CA ALA A 84 9.53 -5.84 3.03
C ALA A 84 10.70 -6.49 2.28
N THR A 85 11.34 -7.49 2.88
CA THR A 85 12.42 -8.26 2.25
C THR A 85 11.93 -8.99 0.99
N SER A 86 10.75 -9.60 1.05
CA SER A 86 10.11 -10.28 -0.09
C SER A 86 9.80 -9.31 -1.25
N ILE A 87 9.23 -8.13 -0.94
CA ILE A 87 8.95 -7.07 -1.92
C ILE A 87 10.23 -6.64 -2.64
N LEU A 88 11.28 -6.35 -1.87
CA LEU A 88 12.56 -5.89 -2.42
C LEU A 88 13.22 -6.95 -3.30
N SER A 89 13.10 -8.23 -2.93
CA SER A 89 13.59 -9.35 -3.75
C SER A 89 12.87 -9.40 -5.10
N ARG A 90 11.54 -9.38 -5.09
CA ARG A 90 10.69 -9.37 -6.31
C ARG A 90 10.97 -8.17 -7.21
N TYR A 91 11.15 -6.98 -6.62
CA TYR A 91 11.51 -5.77 -7.36
C TYR A 91 12.85 -5.92 -8.09
N ARG A 92 13.89 -6.43 -7.42
CA ARG A 92 15.22 -6.65 -8.03
C ARG A 92 15.18 -7.66 -9.18
N GLN A 93 14.24 -8.59 -9.14
CA GLN A 93 14.01 -9.57 -10.19
C GLN A 93 13.13 -9.03 -11.34
N GLY A 94 12.67 -7.78 -11.27
CA GLY A 94 11.83 -7.18 -12.30
C GLY A 94 10.37 -7.64 -12.27
N ALA A 95 9.91 -8.28 -11.19
CA ALA A 95 8.57 -8.87 -11.11
C ALA A 95 7.42 -7.85 -11.17
N PHE A 96 7.74 -6.55 -11.00
CA PHE A 96 6.79 -5.45 -11.07
C PHE A 96 6.95 -4.61 -12.34
N SER A 97 7.75 -5.02 -13.32
CA SER A 97 7.89 -4.26 -14.57
C SER A 97 6.87 -4.73 -15.61
N TYR A 98 6.51 -3.84 -16.53
CA TYR A 98 5.92 -4.24 -17.81
C TYR A 98 7.06 -4.62 -18.75
N ALA A 99 6.87 -5.72 -19.50
CA ALA A 99 7.82 -6.15 -20.53
C ALA A 99 7.77 -5.20 -21.74
#